data_AF-A0A934BHE1-F1
#
_entry.id   AF-A0A934BHE1-F1
#
_cell.length_a   1.000
_cell.length_b   1.000
_cell.length_c   1.000
_cell.angle_alpha   90.00
_cell.angle_beta   90.00
_cell.angle_gamma   90.00
#
_symmetry.space_group_name_H-M   'P 1'
#
loop_
_entity.id
_entity.type
_entity.pdbx_description
1 polymer ?
#
loop_
_entity_poly.entity_id
_entity_poly.type
_entity_poly.pdbx_seq_one_letter_code
_entity_poly.pdbx_strand_id
1 'polypeptide(L)' 'MIEIRVHGRGGQGSVTAAELLGFAAHSDGKYAQA' A
#
# COMPACT_ATOMS: atom_id res chain seq x y z
N MET A 1 -8.26 12.92 -1.90
CA MET A 1 -7.97 11.47 -2.00
C MET A 1 -6.58 11.35 -2.61
N ILE A 2 -5.69 10.55 -2.01
CA ILE A 2 -4.33 10.35 -2.52
C ILE A 2 -4.30 8.97 -3.16
N GLU A 3 -3.84 8.88 -4.41
CA GLU A 3 -3.63 7.61 -5.11
C GLU A 3 -2.15 7.29 -5.17
N ILE A 4 -1.79 6.06 -4.80
CA ILE A 4 -0.42 5.56 -4.82
C ILE A 4 -0.39 4.32 -5.72
N ARG A 5 0.51 4.33 -6.72
CA ARG A 5 0.73 3.19 -7.60
C ARG A 5 2.12 2.60 -7.36
N VAL A 6 2.15 1.35 -6.92
CA VAL A 6 3.39 0.60 -6.68
C VAL A 6 3.67 -0.29 -7.90
N HIS A 7 4.89 -0.21 -8.44
CA HIS A 7 5.33 -1.02 -9.56
C HIS A 7 6.50 -1.92 -9.16
N GLY A 8 6.59 -3.08 -9.80
CA GLY A 8 7.74 -3.96 -9.76
C GLY A 8 7.48 -5.27 -10.49
N ARG A 9 8.49 -6.13 -10.52
CA ARG A 9 8.40 -7.45 -11.15
C ARG A 9 7.84 -8.48 -10.16
N GLY A 10 7.30 -9.58 -10.67
CA GLY A 10 6.84 -10.69 -9.82
C GLY A 10 7.95 -11.14 -8.85
N GLY A 11 7.61 -11.28 -7.57
CA GLY A 11 8.55 -11.64 -6.50
C GLY A 11 9.38 -10.49 -5.91
N GLN A 12 9.24 -9.24 -6.38
CA GLN A 12 9.97 -8.07 -5.85
C GLN A 12 9.28 -7.40 -4.65
N GLY A 13 8.16 -7.94 -4.18
CA GLY A 13 7.45 -7.43 -3.00
C GLY A 13 6.59 -6.19 -3.23
N SER A 14 6.28 -5.82 -4.49
CA SER A 14 5.43 -4.65 -4.79
C SER A 14 4.03 -4.73 -4.18
N VAL A 15 3.45 -5.93 -4.13
CA VAL A 15 2.14 -6.17 -3.48
C VAL A 15 2.27 -5.99 -1.96
N THR A 16 3.28 -6.61 -1.35
CA THR A 16 3.56 -6.48 0.10
C THR A 16 3.81 -5.03 0.51
N ALA A 17 4.52 -4.25 -0.31
CA ALA A 17 4.73 -2.83 -0.05
C ALA A 17 3.41 -2.03 -0.08
N ALA A 18 2.51 -2.31 -1.03
CA ALA A 18 1.20 -1.68 -1.08
C ALA A 18 0.34 -2.04 0.15
N GLU A 19 0.36 -3.29 0.60
CA GLU A 19 -0.32 -3.74 1.80
C GLU A 19 0.20 -3.05 3.07
N LEU A 20 1.53 -2.93 3.20
CA LEU A 20 2.15 -2.24 4.34
C LEU A 20 1.76 -0.76 4.41
N LEU A 21 1.69 -0.08 3.27
CA LEU A 21 1.21 1.31 3.21
C LEU A 21 -0.25 1.42 3.64
N GLY A 22 -1.11 0.51 3.20
CA GLY A 22 -2.50 0.44 3.64
C GLY A 22 -2.64 0.19 5.15
N PHE A 23 -1.86 -0.75 5.69
CA PHE A 23 -1.85 -1.05 7.12
C PHE A 23 -1.35 0.12 7.97
N ALA A 24 -0.30 0.82 7.52
CA ALA A 24 0.21 2.02 8.18
C ALA A 24 -0.85 3.13 8.18
N ALA A 25 -1.51 3.38 7.04
CA ALA A 25 -2.59 4.35 6.95
C ALA A 25 -3.76 4.00 7.89
N HIS A 26 -4.15 2.72 7.96
CA HIS A 26 -5.17 2.25 8.89
C HIS A 26 -4.76 2.46 10.35
N SER A 27 -3.51 2.11 10.69
CA SER A 27 -2.95 2.29 12.05
C SER A 27 -2.92 3.76 12.47
N ASP A 28 -2.75 4.66 11.51
CA ASP A 28 -2.84 6.10 11.67
C ASP A 28 -4.29 6.64 11.74
N GLY A 29 -5.31 5.78 11.76
CA GLY A 29 -6.72 6.16 11.77
C GLY A 29 -7.23 6.73 10.45
N LYS A 30 -6.48 6.54 9.35
CA LYS A 30 -6.87 6.99 8.00
C LYS A 30 -7.61 5.88 7.26
N TYR A 31 -8.47 6.28 6.34
CA TYR A 31 -9.09 5.35 5.40
C TYR A 31 -8.11 5.02 4.27
N ALA A 32 -7.94 3.72 4.00
CA ALA A 32 -7.15 3.21 2.89
C ALA A 32 -7.95 2.14 2.14
N GLN A 33 -7.80 2.11 0.83
CA GLN A 33 -8.38 1.13 -0.07
C GLN A 33 -7.30 0.68 -1.05
N ALA A 34 -7.17 -0.63 -1.21
CA ALA A 34 -6.27 -1.27 -2.16
C ALA A 34 -7.05 -1.68 -3.43
#